data_AF-A0A3A9K6U1-F1
#
_entry.id   AF-A0A3A9K6U1-F1
#
_cell.length_a   1.000
_cell.length_b   1.000
_cell.length_c   1.000
_cell.angle_alpha   90.00
_cell.angle_beta   90.00
_cell.angle_gamma   90.00
#
_symmetry.space_group_name_H-M   'P 1'
#
loop_
_entity.id
_entity.type
_entity.pdbx_description
1 polymer ?
#
loop_
_entity_poly.entity_id
_entity_poly.type
_entity_poly.pdbx_seq_one_letter_code
_entity_poly.pdbx_strand_id
1 'polypeptide(L)'
;MIETLQDVFTVCVQHNPNGTYTLAGLVNTNDIQDDLTICVYVRGSSGGLELVAEIDTDEFRYFEVRELNITMGKYERTPFFLSIANSNILREVVLDENT
;
A
#
# COMPACT_ATOMS: atom_id res chain seq x y z
N MET A 1 -13.18 -7.44 7.22
CA MET A 1 -13.45 -8.14 5.95
C MET A 1 -12.24 -7.93 5.07
N ILE A 2 -11.64 -8.97 4.49
CA ILE A 2 -10.43 -8.87 3.66
C ILE A 2 -10.88 -8.58 2.24
N GLU A 3 -10.52 -7.42 1.69
CA GLU A 3 -10.77 -7.07 0.29
C GLU A 3 -9.48 -7.08 -0.51
N THR A 4 -9.54 -7.65 -1.72
CA THR A 4 -8.37 -7.95 -2.55
C THR A 4 -8.37 -7.09 -3.80
N LEU A 5 -7.22 -6.49 -4.15
CA LEU A 5 -6.97 -5.91 -5.48
C LEU A 5 -6.42 -6.98 -6.41
N GLN A 6 -7.32 -7.74 -7.03
CA GLN A 6 -7.07 -9.13 -7.35
C GLN A 6 -5.99 -9.45 -8.41
N ASP A 7 -5.50 -8.49 -9.21
CA ASP A 7 -4.61 -8.85 -10.33
C ASP A 7 -3.11 -8.73 -10.00
N VAL A 8 -2.72 -7.81 -9.12
CA VAL A 8 -1.31 -7.52 -8.83
C VAL A 8 -0.98 -7.59 -7.36
N PHE A 9 -1.86 -7.11 -6.48
CA PHE A 9 -1.59 -7.03 -5.05
C PHE A 9 -2.77 -7.51 -4.23
N THR A 10 -2.54 -8.49 -3.36
CA THR A 10 -3.47 -8.78 -2.27
C THR A 10 -3.03 -7.92 -1.08
N VAL A 11 -3.84 -6.95 -0.64
CA VAL A 11 -3.43 -5.99 0.40
C VAL A 11 -4.48 -5.93 1.50
N CYS A 12 -4.04 -5.91 2.74
CA CYS A 12 -4.84 -5.59 3.90
C CYS A 12 -4.32 -4.29 4.52
N VAL A 13 -5.25 -3.45 4.95
CA VAL A 13 -4.96 -2.21 5.69
C VAL A 13 -5.63 -2.28 7.04
N GLN A 14 -4.87 -1.97 8.07
CA GLN A 14 -5.35 -1.86 9.45
C GLN A 14 -5.09 -0.45 9.96
N HIS A 15 -6.14 0.20 10.49
CA HIS A 15 -5.99 1.40 11.29
C HIS A 15 -5.75 1.00 12.76
N ASN A 16 -4.61 1.39 13.31
CA ASN A 16 -4.18 1.02 14.65
C ASN A 16 -4.76 1.96 15.71
N PRO A 17 -4.97 1.50 16.95
CA PRO A 17 -5.49 2.33 18.05
C PRO A 17 -4.62 3.56 18.39
N ASN A 18 -3.34 3.51 18.07
CA ASN A 18 -2.40 4.62 18.26
C ASN A 18 -2.46 5.69 17.14
N GLY A 19 -3.40 5.57 16.20
CA GLY A 19 -3.58 6.50 15.08
C GLY A 19 -2.64 6.29 13.90
N THR A 20 -1.89 5.19 13.88
CA THR A 20 -1.05 4.78 12.73
C THR A 20 -1.76 3.77 11.84
N TYR A 21 -1.18 3.48 10.68
CA TYR A 21 -1.66 2.43 9.78
C TYR A 21 -0.65 1.29 9.67
N THR A 22 -1.16 0.08 9.50
CA THR A 22 -0.36 -1.09 9.07
C THR A 22 -0.89 -1.56 7.73
N LEU A 23 0.00 -1.71 6.76
CA LEU A 23 -0.29 -2.28 5.45
C LEU A 23 0.47 -3.60 5.34
N ALA A 24 -0.21 -4.66 4.96
CA ALA A 24 0.42 -5.96 4.67
C ALA A 24 -0.14 -6.53 3.39
N GLY A 25 0.67 -7.22 2.60
CA GLY A 25 0.18 -7.79 1.36
C GLY A 25 1.11 -8.77 0.67
N LEU A 26 0.62 -9.32 -0.43
CA LEU A 26 1.30 -10.24 -1.33
C LEU A 26 1.29 -9.67 -2.74
N VAL A 27 2.39 -9.85 -3.47
CA VAL A 27 2.46 -9.54 -4.90
C VAL A 27 2.10 -10.78 -5.72
N ASN A 28 1.01 -10.70 -6.50
CA ASN A 28 0.43 -11.83 -7.22
C ASN A 28 0.96 -11.99 -8.66
N THR A 29 1.79 -11.07 -9.16
CA THR A 29 2.24 -11.08 -10.57
C THR A 29 3.43 -12.01 -10.80
N ASN A 30 3.32 -12.92 -11.75
CA ASN A 30 4.39 -13.86 -12.14
C ASN A 30 5.44 -13.24 -13.06
N ASP A 31 5.19 -12.04 -13.60
CA ASP A 31 6.01 -11.44 -14.66
C ASP A 31 7.20 -10.61 -14.14
N ILE A 32 7.46 -10.65 -12.82
CA ILE A 32 8.48 -9.82 -12.19
C ILE A 32 9.45 -10.71 -11.42
N GLN A 33 10.73 -10.33 -11.46
CA GLN A 33 11.85 -11.01 -10.81
C GLN A 33 11.62 -11.15 -9.30
N ASP A 34 12.38 -12.08 -8.70
CA ASP A 34 12.52 -12.14 -7.25
C ASP A 34 13.23 -10.87 -6.74
N ASP A 35 13.03 -10.50 -5.47
CA ASP A 35 13.49 -9.24 -4.84
C ASP A 35 12.76 -7.97 -5.34
N LEU A 36 11.47 -7.86 -5.02
CA LEU A 36 10.66 -6.68 -5.35
C LEU A 36 10.71 -5.63 -4.26
N THR A 37 10.88 -4.37 -4.63
CA THR A 37 10.67 -3.24 -3.72
C THR A 37 9.28 -2.66 -3.95
N ILE A 38 8.45 -2.60 -2.92
CA ILE A 38 7.13 -1.99 -2.93
C ILE A 38 7.22 -0.57 -2.39
N CYS A 39 6.67 0.37 -3.15
CA CYS A 39 6.56 1.76 -2.75
C CYS A 39 5.11 2.07 -2.39
N VAL A 40 4.89 2.62 -1.18
CA VAL A 40 3.59 3.04 -0.68
C VAL A 40 3.48 4.56 -0.83
N TYR A 41 2.41 5.00 -1.49
CA TYR A 41 2.10 6.41 -1.66
C TYR A 41 0.75 6.75 -1.02
N VAL A 42 0.58 8.04 -0.74
CA VAL A 42 -0.70 8.63 -0.34
C VAL A 42 -0.96 9.87 -1.18
N ARG A 43 -2.24 10.20 -1.39
CA ARG A 43 -2.61 11.43 -2.07
C ARG A 43 -2.59 12.61 -1.10
N GLY A 44 -1.69 13.55 -1.34
CA GLY A 44 -1.62 14.83 -0.65
C GLY A 44 -2.83 15.71 -0.96
N SER A 45 -3.07 16.71 -0.11
CA SER A 45 -4.15 17.71 -0.26
C SER A 45 -4.07 18.54 -1.54
N SER A 46 -2.92 18.60 -2.21
CA SER A 46 -2.74 19.24 -3.52
C SER A 46 -3.08 18.31 -4.71
N GLY A 47 -3.47 17.06 -4.44
CA GLY A 47 -3.74 16.02 -5.43
C GLY A 47 -2.51 15.21 -5.88
N GLY A 48 -1.30 15.61 -5.47
CA GLY A 48 -0.06 14.89 -5.78
C GLY A 48 0.10 13.61 -4.95
N LEU A 49 0.76 12.60 -5.52
CA LEU A 49 1.15 11.39 -4.78
C LEU A 49 2.47 11.63 -4.06
N GLU A 50 2.49 11.33 -2.76
CA GLU A 50 3.67 11.41 -1.90
C GLU A 50 4.09 10.00 -1.47
N LEU A 51 5.37 9.65 -1.68
CA LEU A 51 5.96 8.42 -1.18
C LEU A 51 6.07 8.49 0.35
N VAL A 52 5.51 7.49 1.05
CA VAL A 52 5.51 7.43 2.52
C VAL A 52 6.22 6.21 3.07
N ALA A 53 6.40 5.16 2.27
CA ALA A 53 7.23 4.02 2.63
C ALA A 53 7.76 3.29 1.40
N GLU A 54 8.87 2.60 1.61
CA GLU A 54 9.51 1.68 0.67
C GLU A 54 9.87 0.42 1.45
N ILE A 55 9.53 -0.76 0.92
CA ILE A 55 9.69 -2.04 1.60
C ILE A 55 10.04 -3.13 0.58
N ASP A 56 11.10 -3.88 0.85
CA ASP A 56 11.43 -5.05 0.05
C ASP A 56 10.52 -6.23 0.43
N THR A 57 10.10 -6.99 -0.57
CA THR A 57 9.35 -8.22 -0.35
C THR A 57 10.26 -9.36 0.08
N ASP A 58 9.71 -10.32 0.82
CA ASP A 58 10.41 -11.58 1.11
C ASP A 58 10.36 -12.58 -0.07
N GLU A 59 10.90 -13.78 0.16
CA GLU A 59 10.91 -14.91 -0.78
C GLU A 59 9.51 -15.40 -1.19
N PHE A 60 8.47 -15.06 -0.43
CA PHE A 60 7.06 -15.34 -0.73
C PHE A 60 6.34 -14.13 -1.33
N ARG A 61 7.09 -13.08 -1.67
CA ARG A 61 6.58 -11.81 -2.21
C ARG A 61 5.62 -11.11 -1.23
N TYR A 62 5.79 -11.38 0.06
CA TYR A 62 5.07 -10.72 1.13
C TYR A 62 5.78 -9.42 1.50
N PHE A 63 4.99 -8.40 1.83
CA PHE A 63 5.48 -7.14 2.39
C PHE A 63 4.61 -6.70 3.56
N GLU A 64 5.24 -5.99 4.51
CA GLU A 64 4.54 -5.40 5.64
C GLU A 64 5.17 -4.06 6.01
N VAL A 65 4.34 -3.02 6.06
CA VAL A 65 4.71 -1.70 6.56
C VAL A 65 3.90 -1.42 7.81
N ARG A 66 4.59 -1.28 8.94
CA ARG A 66 3.98 -1.02 10.25
C ARG A 66 4.10 0.45 10.63
N GLU A 67 3.17 0.89 11.47
CA GLU A 67 3.22 2.18 12.14
C GLU A 67 3.35 3.40 11.20
N LEU A 68 2.73 3.33 10.02
CA LEU A 68 2.66 4.43 9.07
C LEU A 68 1.91 5.62 9.68
N ASN A 69 2.65 6.69 9.94
CA ASN A 69 2.09 7.90 10.53
C ASN A 69 1.57 8.83 9.43
N ILE A 70 0.26 8.73 9.16
CA ILE A 70 -0.44 9.55 8.18
C ILE A 70 -1.22 10.62 8.92
N THR A 71 -0.68 11.84 8.99
CA THR A 71 -1.31 12.96 9.70
C THR A 71 -2.58 13.42 8.98
N MET A 72 -3.74 13.29 9.64
CA MET A 72 -5.00 13.79 9.13
C MET A 72 -4.95 15.31 8.93
N GLY A 73 -5.41 15.78 7.76
CA GLY A 73 -5.35 17.18 7.33
C GLY A 73 -4.22 17.51 6.34
N LYS A 74 -3.16 16.69 6.29
CA LYS A 74 -2.14 16.77 5.22
C LYS A 74 -2.59 16.05 3.94
N TYR A 75 -3.35 14.97 4.11
CA TYR A 75 -3.77 14.05 3.06
C TYR A 75 -5.30 14.03 2.89
N GLU A 76 -5.77 13.80 1.67
CA GLU A 76 -7.20 13.56 1.41
C GLU A 76 -7.58 12.18 1.98
N ARG A 77 -8.81 12.02 2.53
CA ARG A 77 -9.40 10.78 3.10
C ARG A 77 -8.73 9.50 2.56
N THR A 78 -7.76 8.95 3.32
CA THR A 78 -6.59 8.29 2.72
C THR A 78 -6.87 6.99 1.95
N PRO A 79 -6.77 6.99 0.61
CA PRO A 79 -6.56 5.78 -0.17
C PRO A 79 -5.04 5.58 -0.34
N PHE A 80 -4.52 4.44 0.11
CA PHE A 80 -3.11 4.13 -0.15
C PHE A 80 -2.93 3.79 -1.63
N PHE A 81 -1.75 4.03 -2.18
CA PHE A 81 -1.40 3.56 -3.52
C PHE A 81 -0.12 2.73 -3.41
N LEU A 82 -0.06 1.62 -4.14
CA LEU A 82 1.12 0.77 -4.22
C LEU A 82 1.71 0.78 -5.62
N SER A 83 3.03 0.86 -5.71
CA SER A 83 3.77 0.55 -6.92
C SER A 83 4.87 -0.48 -6.63
N ILE A 84 5.36 -1.10 -7.70
CA ILE A 84 6.61 -1.87 -7.66
C ILE A 84 7.69 -0.96 -8.20
N ALA A 85 8.80 -0.82 -7.48
CA ALA A 85 9.92 0.03 -7.88
C ALA A 85 10.40 -0.35 -9.28
N ASN A 86 10.78 0.66 -10.07
CA ASN A 86 11.21 0.50 -11.46
C ASN A 86 10.17 -0.15 -12.40
N SER A 87 8.90 -0.23 -11.99
CA SER A 87 7.79 -0.66 -12.84
C SER A 87 6.86 0.50 -13.21
N ASN A 88 6.04 0.32 -14.24
CA ASN A 88 4.95 1.24 -14.56
C ASN A 88 3.63 0.91 -13.82
N ILE A 89 3.70 0.07 -12.79
CA ILE A 89 2.53 -0.39 -12.05
C ILE A 89 2.25 0.57 -10.91
N LEU A 90 1.04 1.11 -10.88
CA LEU A 90 0.49 1.85 -9.75
C LEU A 90 -0.95 1.38 -9.53
N ARG A 91 -1.31 1.06 -8.28
CA ARG A 91 -2.65 0.58 -7.91
C ARG A 91 -3.13 1.28 -6.66
N GLU A 92 -4.36 1.75 -6.70
CA GLU A 92 -5.07 2.28 -5.54
C GLU A 92 -5.52 1.15 -4.64
N VAL A 93 -5.32 1.29 -3.33
CA VAL A 93 -5.80 0.41 -2.28
C VAL A 93 -7.23 0.80 -1.93
N VAL A 94 -8.19 0.04 -2.45
CA VAL A 94 -9.61 0.22 -2.16
C VAL A 94 -9.92 -0.43 -0.81
N LEU A 95 -10.51 0.36 0.08
CA LEU A 95 -11.04 -0.09 1.36
C LEU A 95 -12.57 -0.06 1.23
N ASP A 96 -13.29 -1.19 1.35
CA ASP A 96 -14.75 -1.10 1.42
C ASP A 96 -15.15 -0.23 2.62
N GLU A 97 -15.98 0.78 2.36
CA GLU A 97 -16.60 1.60 3.40
C GLU A 97 -17.85 0.91 4.01
N ASN A 98 -18.12 -0.37 3.68
CA ASN A 98 -19.32 -1.10 4.09
C ASN A 98 -19.16 -1.99 5.34
N THR A 99 -18.56 -1.48 6.41
CA THR A 99 -18.70 -2.07 7.76
C THR A 99 -18.85 -1.04 8.85
#